data_AF-A0A3B9HWD4-F1
#
_entry.id   AF-A0A3B9HWD4-F1
#
_cell.length_a   1.000
_cell.length_b   1.000
_cell.length_c   1.000
_cell.angle_alpha   90.00
_cell.angle_beta   90.00
_cell.angle_gamma   90.00
#
_symmetry.space_group_name_H-M   'P 1'
#
loop_
_entity.id
_entity.type
_entity.pdbx_description
1 polymer ?
#
loop_
_entity_poly.entity_id
_entity_poly.type
_entity_poly.pdbx_seq_one_letter_code
_entity_poly.pdbx_strand_id
1 'polypeptide(L)'
;MNLKVLEEIRKRLRLLIKYIDPGEKKIVYSNFSDTLTAGAVFEPGAEAFKSDELAAYRQKMSAVINENLDKDVIWKVRCNRPLTDADLKKLEEILNLSTPQDKEIFKEAYQSGFQAKTGKNNPSLELLIRSIVGLERKAVEKEFADFIEKSNFSSLQLAFVQKIIDYFVEDGFVRDDILYEPPFSDMYHDGPEGLFGDAAEALFARIKQVNKMKSESLPAWPDET
;
A
#
# COMPACT_ATOMS: atom_id res chain seq x y z
N MET A 1 -39.45 -19.34 2.18
CA MET A 1 -39.38 -20.81 2.13
C MET A 1 -39.60 -21.34 3.55
N ASN A 2 -40.55 -22.25 3.78
CA ASN A 2 -41.00 -22.64 5.13
C ASN A 2 -40.18 -23.84 5.66
N LEU A 3 -39.75 -23.80 6.94
CA LEU A 3 -38.90 -24.82 7.58
C LEU A 3 -39.48 -26.24 7.47
N LYS A 4 -40.82 -26.36 7.49
CA LYS A 4 -41.52 -27.63 7.32
C LYS A 4 -41.25 -28.27 5.96
N VAL A 5 -41.15 -27.44 4.91
CA VAL A 5 -40.87 -27.91 3.54
C VAL A 5 -39.44 -28.43 3.44
N LEU A 6 -38.48 -27.78 4.11
CA LEU A 6 -37.07 -28.21 4.10
C LEU A 6 -36.87 -29.56 4.81
N GLU A 7 -37.55 -29.78 5.94
CA GLU A 7 -37.53 -31.07 6.63
C GLU A 7 -38.16 -32.19 5.80
N GLU A 8 -39.22 -31.89 5.06
CA GLU A 8 -39.85 -32.85 4.17
C GLU A 8 -38.92 -33.24 3.01
N ILE A 9 -38.22 -32.27 2.43
CA ILE A 9 -37.19 -32.49 1.41
C ILE A 9 -36.05 -33.36 1.98
N ARG A 10 -35.55 -33.07 3.19
CA ARG A 10 -34.47 -33.84 3.84
C ARG A 10 -34.85 -35.31 4.02
N LYS A 11 -36.08 -35.57 4.47
CA LYS A 11 -36.59 -36.94 4.67
C LYS A 11 -36.69 -37.69 3.34
N ARG A 12 -37.17 -37.03 2.28
CA ARG A 12 -37.26 -37.62 0.94
C ARG A 12 -35.88 -37.94 0.36
N LEU A 13 -34.90 -37.04 0.49
CA LEU A 13 -33.52 -37.27 0.07
C LEU A 13 -32.87 -38.45 0.83
N ARG A 14 -33.10 -38.57 2.14
CA ARG A 14 -32.58 -39.69 2.95
C ARG A 14 -33.03 -41.06 2.45
N LEU A 15 -34.26 -41.15 1.93
CA LEU A 15 -34.77 -42.40 1.34
C LEU A 15 -34.15 -42.72 -0.01
N LEU A 16 -33.64 -41.73 -0.74
CA LEU A 16 -33.00 -41.92 -2.04
C LEU A 16 -31.51 -42.27 -1.92
N ILE A 17 -30.82 -41.82 -0.86
CA ILE A 17 -29.39 -42.10 -0.60
C ILE A 17 -29.09 -43.60 -0.55
N LYS A 18 -30.04 -44.45 -0.11
CA LYS A 18 -29.84 -45.90 -0.01
C LYS A 18 -29.72 -46.63 -1.37
N TYR A 19 -29.99 -45.93 -2.48
CA TYR A 19 -29.88 -46.46 -3.84
C TYR A 19 -28.63 -45.94 -4.57
N ILE A 20 -27.77 -45.19 -3.89
CA ILE A 20 -26.45 -44.82 -4.41
C ILE A 20 -25.52 -46.02 -4.20
N ASP A 21 -25.04 -46.62 -5.29
CA ASP A 21 -24.06 -47.71 -5.20
C ASP A 21 -22.79 -47.21 -4.51
N PRO A 22 -22.30 -47.90 -3.46
CA PRO A 22 -21.08 -47.52 -2.76
C PRO A 22 -19.87 -47.87 -3.63
N GLY A 23 -19.37 -46.92 -4.42
CA GLY A 23 -18.03 -47.01 -5.00
C GLY A 23 -16.96 -47.22 -3.92
N GLU A 24 -15.95 -48.04 -4.23
CA GLU A 24 -14.93 -48.55 -3.29
C GLU A 24 -14.40 -47.51 -2.30
N LYS A 25 -14.73 -47.69 -1.01
CA LYS A 25 -14.15 -46.91 0.08
C LYS A 25 -12.83 -47.55 0.50
N LYS A 26 -11.71 -46.87 0.23
CA LYS A 26 -10.38 -47.23 0.73
C LYS A 26 -10.37 -47.23 2.26
N ILE A 27 -10.18 -48.41 2.86
CA ILE A 27 -10.11 -48.60 4.31
C ILE A 27 -8.76 -48.08 4.79
N VAL A 28 -8.76 -46.96 5.52
CA VAL A 28 -7.60 -46.48 6.28
C VAL A 28 -7.83 -46.88 7.73
N TYR A 29 -7.02 -47.81 8.24
CA TYR A 29 -7.02 -48.15 9.67
C TYR A 29 -6.33 -47.02 10.43
N SER A 30 -7.07 -46.33 11.29
CA SER A 30 -6.50 -45.43 12.29
C SER A 30 -6.61 -46.11 13.64
N ASN A 31 -5.46 -46.54 14.17
CA ASN A 31 -5.33 -47.11 15.50
C ASN A 31 -5.18 -45.95 16.49
N PHE A 32 -6.23 -45.66 17.27
CA PHE A 32 -6.17 -44.62 18.29
C PHE A 32 -5.87 -45.25 19.65
N SER A 33 -4.64 -45.07 20.15
CA SER A 33 -4.36 -45.24 21.57
C SER A 33 -4.75 -43.96 22.30
N ASP A 34 -5.79 -44.04 23.13
CA ASP A 34 -6.31 -42.89 23.88
C ASP A 34 -5.26 -42.38 24.89
N THR A 35 -4.80 -41.16 24.69
CA THR A 35 -4.03 -40.39 25.68
C THR A 35 -4.77 -39.08 25.92
N LEU A 36 -5.36 -38.97 27.11
CA LEU A 36 -6.13 -37.82 27.54
C LEU A 36 -5.20 -36.60 27.64
N THR A 37 -5.20 -35.76 26.60
CA THR A 37 -4.47 -34.48 26.60
C THR A 37 -5.49 -33.36 26.69
N ALA A 38 -5.25 -32.43 27.62
CA ALA A 38 -6.19 -31.41 28.06
C ALA A 38 -6.72 -30.50 26.92
N GLY A 39 -7.99 -30.12 27.06
CA GLY A 39 -8.71 -29.01 26.42
C GLY A 39 -8.19 -28.50 25.08
N ALA A 40 -8.94 -28.77 24.01
CA ALA A 40 -8.80 -28.05 22.75
C ALA A 40 -9.08 -26.55 22.98
N VAL A 41 -8.00 -25.79 23.19
CA VAL A 41 -7.99 -24.35 22.95
C VAL A 41 -8.20 -24.21 21.44
N PHE A 42 -9.34 -23.66 21.06
CA PHE A 42 -9.47 -23.05 19.75
C PHE A 42 -8.47 -21.88 19.76
N GLU A 43 -7.31 -22.06 19.14
CA GLU A 43 -6.42 -20.94 18.81
C GLU A 43 -6.99 -20.33 17.53
N PRO A 44 -7.59 -19.12 17.57
CA PRO A 44 -7.72 -18.34 16.34
C PRO A 44 -6.32 -18.26 15.71
N GLY A 45 -6.19 -18.52 14.42
CA GLY A 45 -4.89 -18.63 13.76
C GLY A 45 -3.99 -17.47 14.15
N ALA A 46 -2.75 -17.76 14.57
CA ALA A 46 -1.77 -16.75 15.01
C ALA A 46 -1.59 -15.59 14.01
N GLU A 47 -1.92 -15.81 12.74
CA GLU A 47 -1.94 -14.81 11.66
C GLU A 47 -3.03 -13.74 11.85
N ALA A 48 -4.22 -14.11 12.32
CA ALA A 48 -5.31 -13.17 12.59
C ALA A 48 -4.97 -12.26 13.78
N PHE A 49 -4.39 -12.82 14.85
CA PHE A 49 -3.90 -12.03 15.99
C PHE A 49 -2.78 -11.07 15.60
N LYS A 50 -1.81 -11.52 14.80
CA LYS A 50 -0.76 -10.65 14.26
C LYS A 50 -1.32 -9.53 13.38
N SER A 51 -2.33 -9.81 12.56
CA SER A 51 -2.96 -8.79 11.71
C SER A 51 -3.59 -7.66 12.53
N ASP A 52 -4.29 -8.00 13.63
CA ASP A 52 -4.90 -7.02 14.53
C ASP A 52 -3.86 -6.23 15.33
N GLU A 53 -2.79 -6.87 15.80
CA GLU A 53 -1.66 -6.20 16.45
C GLU A 53 -0.97 -5.20 15.52
N LEU A 54 -0.71 -5.59 14.26
CA LEU A 54 -0.14 -4.69 13.26
C LEU A 54 -1.08 -3.54 12.90
N ALA A 55 -2.40 -3.76 12.92
CA ALA A 55 -3.38 -2.69 12.70
C ALA A 55 -3.34 -1.64 13.81
N ALA A 56 -3.30 -2.06 15.08
CA ALA A 56 -3.15 -1.16 16.22
C ALA A 56 -1.80 -0.41 16.17
N TYR A 57 -0.72 -1.11 15.78
CA TYR A 57 0.59 -0.49 15.59
C TYR A 57 0.56 0.59 14.50
N ARG A 58 -0.04 0.32 13.34
CA ARG A 58 -0.21 1.31 12.27
C ARG A 58 -0.97 2.54 12.75
N GLN A 59 -2.05 2.36 13.52
CA GLN A 59 -2.81 3.50 14.06
C GLN A 59 -1.96 4.36 15.00
N LYS A 60 -1.20 3.74 15.90
CA LYS A 60 -0.30 4.44 16.81
C LYS A 60 0.77 5.23 16.06
N MET A 61 1.45 4.59 15.10
CA MET A 61 2.51 5.24 14.33
C MET A 61 1.97 6.36 13.45
N SER A 62 0.82 6.17 12.79
CA SER A 62 0.18 7.24 12.03
C SER A 62 -0.21 8.43 12.92
N ALA A 63 -0.68 8.19 14.16
CA ALA A 63 -0.95 9.27 15.12
C ALA A 63 0.34 10.03 15.49
N VAL A 64 1.43 9.32 15.80
CA VAL A 64 2.73 9.93 16.10
C VAL A 64 3.20 10.79 14.92
N ILE A 65 3.10 10.31 13.68
CA ILE A 65 3.51 11.10 12.52
C ILE A 65 2.63 12.35 12.37
N ASN A 66 1.32 12.21 12.53
CA ASN A 66 0.36 13.31 12.40
C ASN A 66 0.54 14.38 13.50
N GLU A 67 0.90 13.99 14.71
CA GLU A 67 1.23 14.93 15.81
C GLU A 67 2.54 15.69 15.57
N ASN A 68 3.42 15.15 14.72
CA ASN A 68 4.75 15.69 14.47
C ASN A 68 4.89 16.33 13.08
N LEU A 69 3.79 16.65 12.39
CA LEU A 69 3.78 17.24 11.05
C LEU A 69 4.58 18.55 10.93
N ASP A 70 4.65 19.31 12.02
CA ASP A 70 5.35 20.60 12.08
C ASP A 70 6.88 20.45 12.24
N LYS A 71 7.38 19.23 12.50
CA LYS A 71 8.82 19.00 12.54
C LYS A 71 9.40 19.12 11.14
N ASP A 72 10.51 19.86 11.02
CA ASP A 72 11.22 20.14 9.77
C ASP A 72 11.41 18.90 8.89
N VAL A 73 11.70 17.75 9.50
CA VAL A 73 11.99 16.53 8.76
C VAL A 73 10.74 15.91 8.12
N ILE A 74 9.61 15.91 8.83
CA ILE A 74 8.34 15.42 8.27
C ILE A 74 7.84 16.41 7.21
N TRP A 75 8.03 17.71 7.44
CA TRP A 75 7.75 18.73 6.43
C TRP A 75 8.58 18.52 5.15
N LYS A 76 9.87 18.20 5.27
CA LYS A 76 10.73 17.86 4.12
C LYS A 76 10.21 16.66 3.34
N VAL A 77 9.80 15.59 4.02
CA VAL A 77 9.17 14.41 3.38
C VAL A 77 7.93 14.83 2.60
N ARG A 78 7.02 15.60 3.21
CA ARG A 78 5.78 16.08 2.57
C ARG A 78 6.04 17.00 1.38
N CYS A 79 7.09 17.81 1.44
CA CYS A 79 7.47 18.70 0.34
C CYS A 79 8.33 18.04 -0.74
N ASN A 80 8.55 16.72 -0.67
CA ASN A 80 9.48 15.99 -1.55
C ASN A 80 10.87 16.65 -1.62
N ARG A 81 11.32 17.20 -0.48
CA ARG A 81 12.64 17.81 -0.34
C ARG A 81 13.69 16.72 -0.07
N PRO A 82 14.94 16.96 -0.46
CA PRO A 82 15.96 16.00 -0.17
C PRO A 82 16.19 15.87 1.33
N LEU A 83 16.45 14.63 1.75
CA LEU A 83 16.72 14.29 3.14
C LEU A 83 18.21 13.99 3.30
N THR A 84 18.78 14.52 4.38
CA THR A 84 20.16 14.23 4.78
C THR A 84 20.19 13.04 5.75
N ASP A 85 21.36 12.42 5.96
CA ASP A 85 21.49 11.33 6.93
C ASP A 85 21.09 11.75 8.36
N ALA A 86 21.30 13.02 8.71
CA ALA A 86 20.87 13.58 9.99
C ALA A 86 19.34 13.68 10.08
N ASP A 87 18.67 13.97 8.96
CA ASP A 87 17.21 13.97 8.88
C ASP A 87 16.65 12.55 9.03
N LEU A 88 17.27 11.55 8.40
CA LEU A 88 16.86 10.16 8.55
C LEU A 88 16.94 9.68 10.01
N LYS A 89 18.03 10.00 10.71
CA LYS A 89 18.16 9.68 12.15
C LYS A 89 17.07 10.35 12.99
N LYS A 90 16.74 11.61 12.71
CA LYS A 90 15.65 12.30 13.40
C LYS A 90 14.28 11.66 13.13
N LEU A 91 14.02 11.16 11.92
CA LEU A 91 12.78 10.42 11.63
C LEU A 91 12.70 9.14 12.46
N GLU A 92 13.81 8.40 12.54
CA GLU A 92 13.90 7.21 13.37
C GLU A 92 13.66 7.54 14.85
N GLU A 93 14.22 8.63 15.36
CA GLU A 93 13.97 9.09 16.73
C GLU A 93 12.51 9.46 16.98
N ILE A 94 11.87 10.22 16.07
CA ILE A 94 10.45 10.61 16.18
C ILE A 94 9.55 9.38 16.24
N LEU A 95 9.85 8.38 15.41
CA LEU A 95 9.09 7.14 15.33
C LEU A 95 9.48 6.10 16.39
N ASN A 96 10.45 6.42 17.25
CA ASN A 96 11.05 5.51 18.23
C ASN A 96 11.62 4.22 17.59
N LEU A 97 12.18 4.31 16.39
CA LEU A 97 12.81 3.22 15.65
C LEU A 97 14.30 3.08 16.03
N SER A 98 14.57 2.89 17.32
CA SER A 98 15.93 2.89 17.85
C SER A 98 16.68 1.59 17.58
N THR A 99 15.96 0.46 17.46
CA THR A 99 16.56 -0.85 17.24
C THR A 99 16.30 -1.36 15.82
N PRO A 100 17.14 -2.28 15.29
CA PRO A 100 16.85 -2.97 14.03
C PRO A 100 15.50 -3.69 14.04
N GLN A 101 15.09 -4.24 15.19
CA GLN A 101 13.80 -4.90 15.35
C GLN A 101 12.63 -3.92 15.18
N ASP A 102 12.71 -2.73 15.76
CA ASP A 102 11.66 -1.71 15.61
C ASP A 102 11.48 -1.30 14.15
N LYS A 103 12.61 -1.15 13.42
CA LYS A 103 12.60 -0.82 11.99
C LYS A 103 11.95 -1.92 11.15
N GLU A 104 12.26 -3.18 11.44
CA GLU A 104 11.65 -4.31 10.74
C GLU A 104 10.15 -4.44 11.06
N ILE A 105 9.73 -4.23 12.31
CA ILE A 105 8.30 -4.23 12.69
C ILE A 105 7.56 -3.10 11.95
N PHE A 106 8.13 -1.89 11.92
CA PHE A 106 7.55 -0.78 11.19
C PHE A 106 7.39 -1.11 9.71
N LYS A 107 8.45 -1.65 9.11
CA LYS A 107 8.43 -2.04 7.71
C LYS A 107 7.42 -3.13 7.43
N GLU A 108 7.36 -4.19 8.25
CA GLU A 108 6.36 -5.27 8.13
C GLU A 108 4.93 -4.72 8.23
N ALA A 109 4.68 -3.82 9.19
CA ALA A 109 3.37 -3.24 9.43
C ALA A 109 2.82 -2.48 8.21
N TYR A 110 3.68 -1.81 7.44
CA TYR A 110 3.28 -0.96 6.32
C TYR A 110 3.61 -1.52 4.94
N GLN A 111 4.51 -2.50 4.82
CA GLN A 111 4.97 -3.05 3.53
C GLN A 111 3.83 -3.69 2.76
N SER A 112 2.94 -4.46 3.41
CA SER A 112 1.82 -5.12 2.72
C SER A 112 0.84 -4.10 2.10
N GLY A 113 0.48 -3.06 2.87
CA GLY A 113 -0.35 -1.95 2.37
C GLY A 113 0.35 -1.15 1.28
N PHE A 114 1.64 -0.87 1.44
CA PHE A 114 2.44 -0.17 0.44
C PHE A 114 2.55 -0.98 -0.85
N GLN A 115 2.78 -2.29 -0.77
CA GLN A 115 2.85 -3.18 -1.93
C GLN A 115 1.50 -3.26 -2.64
N ALA A 116 0.39 -3.38 -1.90
CA ALA A 116 -0.94 -3.35 -2.49
C ALA A 116 -1.19 -2.03 -3.26
N LYS A 117 -0.75 -0.89 -2.70
CA LYS A 117 -0.92 0.43 -3.32
C LYS A 117 0.07 0.74 -4.44
N THR A 118 1.29 0.24 -4.41
CA THR A 118 2.38 0.68 -5.32
C THR A 118 2.99 -0.43 -6.18
N GLY A 119 2.73 -1.70 -5.86
CA GLY A 119 3.32 -2.86 -6.52
C GLY A 119 4.80 -3.07 -6.19
N LYS A 120 5.41 -2.21 -5.35
CA LYS A 120 6.83 -2.27 -5.00
C LYS A 120 7.06 -3.01 -3.70
N ASN A 121 8.13 -3.80 -3.69
CA ASN A 121 8.62 -4.50 -2.51
C ASN A 121 9.76 -3.72 -1.86
N ASN A 122 9.96 -3.94 -0.56
CA ASN A 122 11.08 -3.38 0.19
C ASN A 122 11.21 -1.83 0.08
N PRO A 123 10.16 -1.06 0.41
CA PRO A 123 10.23 0.40 0.39
C PRO A 123 11.25 0.94 1.40
N SER A 124 11.85 2.09 1.08
CA SER A 124 12.64 2.84 2.06
C SER A 124 11.75 3.42 3.15
N LEU A 125 12.35 3.75 4.31
CA LEU A 125 11.64 4.34 5.44
C LEU A 125 10.90 5.62 5.02
N GLU A 126 11.54 6.48 4.20
CA GLU A 126 10.93 7.76 3.83
C GLU A 126 9.75 7.57 2.87
N LEU A 127 9.80 6.58 1.98
CA LEU A 127 8.67 6.22 1.12
C LEU A 127 7.49 5.67 1.93
N LEU A 128 7.76 4.88 2.97
CA LEU A 128 6.72 4.41 3.88
C LEU A 128 6.07 5.59 4.62
N ILE A 129 6.87 6.48 5.20
CA ILE A 129 6.35 7.67 5.88
C ILE A 129 5.53 8.52 4.91
N ARG A 130 6.06 8.78 3.71
CA ARG A 130 5.38 9.53 2.65
C ARG A 130 4.04 8.88 2.25
N SER A 131 3.95 7.55 2.25
CA SER A 131 2.69 6.84 1.99
C SER A 131 1.63 6.98 3.08
N ILE A 132 2.04 7.44 4.27
CA ILE A 132 1.15 7.69 5.42
C ILE A 132 0.67 9.15 5.43
N VAL A 133 1.57 10.11 5.18
CA VAL A 133 1.25 11.55 5.27
C VAL A 133 0.85 12.20 3.95
N GLY A 134 1.14 11.57 2.83
CA GLY A 134 0.99 12.15 1.51
C GLY A 134 1.98 13.28 1.22
N LEU A 135 1.76 13.99 0.12
CA LEU A 135 2.57 15.15 -0.26
C LEU A 135 1.82 16.46 -0.09
N GLU A 136 2.57 17.54 0.10
CA GLU A 136 2.00 18.88 0.08
C GLU A 136 1.63 19.27 -1.36
N ARG A 137 0.36 19.61 -1.58
CA ARG A 137 -0.18 19.98 -2.90
C ARG A 137 0.70 20.98 -3.66
N LYS A 138 1.08 22.08 -3.00
CA LYS A 138 1.92 23.12 -3.62
C LYS A 138 3.27 22.59 -4.08
N ALA A 139 3.86 21.65 -3.34
CA ALA A 139 5.13 21.04 -3.72
C ALA A 139 4.97 20.17 -4.97
N VAL A 140 3.89 19.39 -5.06
CA VAL A 140 3.58 18.56 -6.23
C VAL A 140 3.26 19.43 -7.45
N GLU A 141 2.40 20.44 -7.28
CA GLU A 141 2.05 21.39 -8.35
C GLU A 141 3.29 22.06 -8.93
N LYS A 142 4.24 22.46 -8.08
CA LYS A 142 5.52 23.03 -8.52
C LYS A 142 6.34 22.03 -9.37
N GLU A 143 6.34 20.76 -9.02
CA GLU A 143 7.03 19.75 -9.82
C GLU A 143 6.34 19.51 -11.17
N PHE A 144 5.03 19.72 -11.28
CA PHE A 144 4.29 19.62 -12.54
C PHE A 144 4.22 20.93 -13.34
N ALA A 145 4.59 22.08 -12.76
CA ALA A 145 4.48 23.40 -13.37
C ALA A 145 5.16 23.46 -14.76
N ASP A 146 6.42 23.06 -14.86
CA ASP A 146 7.15 23.07 -16.14
C ASP A 146 6.51 22.16 -17.20
N PHE A 147 5.87 21.06 -16.79
CA PHE A 147 5.21 20.13 -17.72
C PHE A 147 3.94 20.75 -18.29
N ILE A 148 3.18 21.45 -17.43
CA ILE A 148 1.97 22.17 -17.81
C ILE A 148 2.29 23.40 -18.65
N GLU A 149 3.31 24.19 -18.30
CA GLU A 149 3.63 25.44 -18.99
C GLU A 149 4.20 25.23 -20.40
N LYS A 150 4.94 24.14 -20.64
CA LYS A 150 5.54 23.84 -21.95
C LYS A 150 4.53 23.38 -22.99
N SER A 151 3.35 22.97 -22.56
CA SER A 151 2.35 22.32 -23.40
C SER A 151 1.04 23.09 -23.27
N ASN A 152 0.48 23.61 -24.36
CA ASN A 152 -0.85 24.23 -24.34
C ASN A 152 -1.93 23.14 -24.16
N PHE A 153 -2.04 22.59 -22.94
CA PHE A 153 -2.94 21.50 -22.64
C PHE A 153 -4.40 21.95 -22.65
N SER A 154 -5.26 21.06 -23.16
CA SER A 154 -6.71 21.19 -23.10
C SER A 154 -7.22 21.06 -21.66
N SER A 155 -8.46 21.49 -21.42
CA SER A 155 -9.11 21.36 -20.11
C SER A 155 -9.17 19.91 -19.60
N LEU A 156 -9.34 18.93 -20.50
CA LEU A 156 -9.36 17.52 -20.14
C LEU A 156 -7.98 17.03 -19.68
N GLN A 157 -6.92 17.38 -20.40
CA GLN A 157 -5.54 17.07 -20.03
C GLN A 157 -5.15 17.70 -18.69
N LEU A 158 -5.53 18.97 -18.46
CA LEU A 158 -5.30 19.64 -17.18
C LEU A 158 -6.03 18.96 -16.03
N ALA A 159 -7.29 18.59 -16.23
CA ALA A 159 -8.05 17.84 -15.22
C ALA A 159 -7.39 16.49 -14.90
N PHE A 160 -6.88 15.79 -15.93
CA PHE A 160 -6.16 14.54 -15.77
C PHE A 160 -4.89 14.71 -14.93
N VAL A 161 -4.08 15.73 -15.23
CA VAL A 161 -2.89 16.07 -14.44
C VAL A 161 -3.26 16.44 -13.00
N GLN A 162 -4.31 17.24 -12.81
CA GLN A 162 -4.77 17.59 -11.47
C GLN A 162 -5.18 16.35 -10.68
N LYS A 163 -5.80 15.37 -11.33
CA LYS A 163 -6.15 14.11 -10.68
C LYS A 163 -4.91 13.32 -10.27
N ILE A 164 -3.85 13.29 -11.08
CA ILE A 164 -2.55 12.72 -10.69
C ILE A 164 -1.99 13.44 -9.46
N ILE A 165 -2.05 14.78 -9.45
CA ILE A 165 -1.60 15.58 -8.31
C ILE A 165 -2.38 15.21 -7.04
N ASP A 166 -3.70 15.00 -7.13
CA ASP A 166 -4.52 14.57 -6.01
C ASP A 166 -4.05 13.23 -5.43
N TYR A 167 -3.75 12.23 -6.29
CA TYR A 167 -3.20 10.96 -5.83
C TYR A 167 -1.85 11.12 -5.12
N PHE A 168 -0.97 11.99 -5.62
CA PHE A 168 0.28 12.29 -4.91
C PHE A 168 0.04 12.94 -3.54
N VAL A 169 -0.95 13.82 -3.43
CA VAL A 169 -1.30 14.50 -2.18
C VAL A 169 -1.88 13.52 -1.17
N GLU A 170 -2.68 12.56 -1.61
CA GLU A 170 -3.35 11.59 -0.73
C GLU A 170 -2.46 10.40 -0.37
N ASP A 171 -1.89 9.73 -1.38
CA ASP A 171 -1.15 8.47 -1.19
C ASP A 171 0.36 8.68 -1.15
N GLY A 172 0.85 9.88 -1.46
CA GLY A 172 2.28 10.17 -1.53
C GLY A 172 2.97 9.54 -2.74
N PHE A 173 2.34 8.64 -3.48
CA PHE A 173 2.96 7.89 -4.57
C PHE A 173 1.94 7.63 -5.67
N VAL A 174 2.39 7.60 -6.92
CA VAL A 174 1.55 7.24 -8.07
C VAL A 174 2.24 6.14 -8.87
N ARG A 175 1.58 4.99 -9.02
CA ARG A 175 2.05 3.90 -9.89
C ARG A 175 1.68 4.19 -11.35
N ASP A 176 2.46 3.73 -12.32
CA ASP A 176 2.19 4.05 -13.74
C ASP A 176 0.88 3.38 -14.25
N ASP A 177 0.55 2.21 -13.71
CA ASP A 177 -0.60 1.39 -14.09
C ASP A 177 -1.95 1.95 -13.60
N ILE A 178 -1.98 2.77 -12.53
CA ILE A 178 -3.24 3.37 -12.04
C ILE A 178 -3.87 4.31 -13.08
N LEU A 179 -3.06 4.84 -14.00
CA LEU A 179 -3.52 5.74 -15.06
C LEU A 179 -4.43 5.03 -16.09
N TYR A 180 -4.50 3.70 -16.07
CA TYR A 180 -5.40 2.88 -16.91
C TYR A 180 -6.61 2.32 -16.13
N GLU A 181 -6.72 2.65 -14.85
CA GLU A 181 -7.82 2.23 -13.98
C GLU A 181 -8.74 3.41 -13.64
N PRO A 182 -9.96 3.17 -13.15
CA PRO A 182 -10.80 4.23 -12.62
C PRO A 182 -10.09 4.98 -11.48
N PRO A 183 -10.17 6.32 -11.43
CA PRO A 183 -11.05 7.19 -12.21
C PRO A 183 -10.46 7.67 -13.54
N PHE A 184 -9.21 7.34 -13.87
CA PHE A 184 -8.54 7.85 -15.07
C PHE A 184 -9.14 7.26 -16.36
N SER A 185 -9.44 5.96 -16.37
CA SER A 185 -10.14 5.31 -17.48
C SER A 185 -11.51 5.91 -17.76
N ASP A 186 -12.20 6.39 -16.73
CA ASP A 186 -13.52 7.02 -16.83
C ASP A 186 -13.41 8.45 -17.39
N MET A 187 -12.29 9.13 -17.16
CA MET A 187 -11.99 10.44 -17.75
C MET A 187 -11.62 10.33 -19.23
N TYR A 188 -10.84 9.31 -19.58
CA TYR A 188 -10.44 9.05 -20.97
C TYR A 188 -10.07 7.58 -21.21
N HIS A 189 -10.78 6.94 -22.13
CA HIS A 189 -10.73 5.48 -22.32
C HIS A 189 -9.48 4.97 -23.06
N ASP A 190 -8.87 5.78 -23.93
CA ASP A 190 -7.65 5.39 -24.66
C ASP A 190 -6.36 5.61 -23.84
N GLY A 191 -6.49 5.92 -22.55
CA GLY A 191 -5.36 6.10 -21.63
C GLY A 191 -4.50 7.34 -21.87
N PRO A 192 -3.35 7.45 -21.18
CA PRO A 192 -2.47 8.62 -21.25
C PRO A 192 -1.89 8.84 -22.65
N GLU A 193 -1.54 7.78 -23.38
CA GLU A 193 -1.01 7.88 -24.74
C GLU A 193 -2.02 8.48 -25.71
N GLY A 194 -3.29 8.08 -25.62
CA GLY A 194 -4.34 8.66 -26.45
C GLY A 194 -4.66 10.11 -26.08
N LEU A 195 -4.58 10.45 -24.78
CA LEU A 195 -4.91 11.79 -24.30
C LEU A 195 -3.78 12.80 -24.52
N PHE A 196 -2.52 12.39 -24.37
CA PHE A 196 -1.36 13.27 -24.39
C PHE A 196 -0.47 13.11 -25.64
N GLY A 197 -0.64 12.05 -26.44
CA GLY A 197 0.19 11.77 -27.61
C GLY A 197 1.67 11.73 -27.23
N ASP A 198 2.50 12.49 -27.94
CA ASP A 198 3.95 12.59 -27.71
C ASP A 198 4.31 13.09 -26.29
N ALA A 199 3.40 13.81 -25.62
CA ALA A 199 3.63 14.30 -24.26
C ALA A 199 3.44 13.22 -23.18
N ALA A 200 2.90 12.05 -23.51
CA ALA A 200 2.68 10.96 -22.56
C ALA A 200 3.99 10.46 -21.94
N GLU A 201 5.06 10.33 -22.73
CA GLU A 201 6.38 9.92 -22.23
C GLU A 201 6.92 10.92 -21.20
N ALA A 202 6.76 12.23 -21.48
CA ALA A 202 7.17 13.29 -20.57
C ALA A 202 6.33 13.29 -19.27
N LEU A 203 5.03 12.94 -19.34
CA LEU A 203 4.17 12.76 -18.18
C LEU A 203 4.67 11.63 -17.28
N PHE A 204 4.90 10.44 -17.83
CA PHE A 204 5.42 9.29 -17.08
C PHE A 204 6.83 9.56 -16.52
N ALA A 205 7.69 10.24 -17.27
CA ALA A 205 9.00 10.66 -16.79
C ALA A 205 8.87 11.59 -15.58
N ARG A 206 7.91 12.54 -15.61
CA ARG A 206 7.63 13.43 -14.48
C ARG A 206 7.09 12.68 -13.27
N ILE A 207 6.14 11.76 -13.45
CA ILE A 207 5.63 10.89 -12.38
C ILE A 207 6.77 10.11 -11.72
N LYS A 208 7.64 9.50 -12.53
CA LYS A 208 8.83 8.77 -12.05
C LYS A 208 9.79 9.68 -11.29
N GLN A 209 9.98 10.92 -11.72
CA GLN A 209 10.81 11.90 -11.03
C GLN A 209 10.24 12.25 -9.66
N VAL A 210 8.93 12.52 -9.57
CA VAL A 210 8.26 12.86 -8.29
C VAL A 210 8.23 11.65 -7.34
N ASN A 211 8.09 10.44 -7.88
CA ASN A 211 8.17 9.19 -7.13
C ASN A 211 9.56 8.90 -6.55
N LYS A 212 10.63 9.42 -7.16
CA LYS A 212 11.98 9.32 -6.61
C LYS A 212 12.15 10.42 -5.56
N MET A 213 12.49 10.01 -4.33
CA MET A 213 13.00 10.96 -3.35
C MET A 213 14.35 11.49 -3.85
N LYS A 214 14.54 12.81 -3.76
CA LYS A 214 15.85 13.41 -4.03
C LYS A 214 16.75 13.03 -2.84
N SER A 215 17.86 12.34 -3.05
CA SER A 215 18.89 12.18 -2.01
C SER A 215 19.91 13.31 -2.18
N GLU A 216 20.22 14.02 -1.10
CA GLU A 216 21.35 14.95 -1.11
C GLU A 216 22.61 14.12 -0.85
N SER A 217 23.28 13.66 -1.91
CA SER A 217 24.66 13.20 -1.73
C SER A 217 25.49 14.44 -1.38
N LEU A 218 26.08 14.47 -0.18
CA LEU A 218 27.10 15.46 0.19
C LEU A 218 28.10 15.57 -0.99
N PRO A 219 28.45 16.78 -1.46
CA PRO A 219 29.53 16.90 -2.42
C PRO A 219 30.77 16.24 -1.80
N ALA A 220 31.39 15.32 -2.55
CA ALA A 220 32.73 14.87 -2.22
C ALA A 220 33.56 16.14 -1.99
N TRP A 221 34.13 16.25 -0.79
CA TRP A 221 34.97 17.38 -0.41
C TRP A 221 35.95 17.65 -1.56
N PRO A 222 36.15 18.90 -2.00
CA PRO A 222 37.21 19.17 -2.95
C PRO A 222 38.50 18.71 -2.28
N ASP A 223 39.16 17.72 -2.90
CA ASP A 223 40.45 17.24 -2.46
C ASP A 223 41.36 18.44 -2.19
N GLU A 224 41.94 18.45 -0.99
CA GLU A 224 42.99 19.37 -0.61
C GLU A 224 44.11 19.32 -1.66
N THR A 225 44.33 20.44 -2.35
CA THR A 225 45.61 20.76 -3.01
C THR A 225 45.93 22.23 -2.84
#